data_AF-A0AAW1SR24-F1
#
_entry.id   AF-A0AAW1SR24-F1
#
_cell.length_a   1.000
_cell.length_b   1.000
_cell.length_c   1.000
_cell.angle_alpha   90.00
_cell.angle_beta   90.00
_cell.angle_gamma   90.00
#
_symmetry.space_group_name_H-M   'P 1'
#
loop_
_entity.id
_entity.type
_entity.pdbx_description
1 polymer ?
#
loop_
_entity_poly.entity_id
_entity_poly.type
_entity_poly.pdbx_seq_one_letter_code
_entity_poly.pdbx_strand_id
1 'polypeptide(L)'
;MFPEPLDLILDREGIRHEYRRFCEHRKQHPREYPAVQDFTGALWLVCVIIGARLLFNRLLNKPVQHLLERRKLPAHRQEVYKLLEEIWVTLGGMVLMIWAIYVASNGLGKCSLWNRFPCLHGWPYLPAPAILKMYYNVELAWYLHLLPKYRLGYGERDSIDMKAHHAATISLILGSYAVYIHLIDPPAGRQPCS
;
A
#
# COMPACT_ATOMS: atom_id res chain seq x y z
N MET A 1 6.20 -31.51 39.13
CA MET A 1 6.39 -30.08 39.44
C MET A 1 7.39 -29.56 38.44
N PHE A 2 6.90 -29.06 37.30
CA PHE A 2 7.76 -28.45 36.29
C PHE A 2 8.10 -27.04 36.80
N PRO A 3 9.38 -26.67 36.95
CA PRO A 3 9.71 -25.28 37.25
C PRO A 3 9.13 -24.42 36.12
N GLU A 4 8.35 -23.39 36.45
CA GLU A 4 8.13 -22.32 35.47
C GLU A 4 9.52 -21.83 35.05
N PRO A 5 9.82 -21.74 33.76
CA PRO A 5 11.14 -21.33 33.33
C PRO A 5 11.27 -19.84 33.62
N LEU A 6 12.25 -19.47 34.43
CA LEU A 6 12.63 -18.10 34.74
C LEU A 6 12.81 -17.25 33.45
N ASP A 7 13.19 -17.90 32.34
CA ASP A 7 13.29 -17.33 31.00
C ASP A 7 11.97 -16.73 30.50
N LEU A 8 10.82 -17.33 30.86
CA LEU A 8 9.48 -16.86 30.46
C LEU A 8 9.04 -15.63 31.27
N ILE A 9 9.55 -15.49 32.50
CA ILE A 9 9.28 -14.34 33.38
C ILE A 9 10.15 -13.16 32.98
N LEU A 10 11.44 -13.40 32.71
CA LEU A 10 12.35 -12.37 32.20
C LEU A 10 11.91 -11.85 30.83
N ASP A 11 11.40 -12.73 29.96
CA ASP A 11 10.78 -12.35 28.68
C ASP A 11 9.55 -11.44 28.90
N ARG A 12 8.68 -11.75 29.88
CA ARG A 12 7.52 -10.90 30.20
C ARG A 12 7.89 -9.52 30.73
N GLU A 13 8.92 -9.41 31.57
CA GLU A 13 9.38 -8.12 32.08
C GLU A 13 10.05 -7.28 30.99
N GLY A 14 10.86 -7.91 30.14
CA GLY A 14 11.46 -7.31 28.95
C GLY A 14 10.40 -6.74 28.00
N ILE A 15 9.42 -7.56 27.62
CA ILE A 15 8.30 -7.15 26.76
C ILE A 15 7.53 -5.98 27.37
N ARG A 16 7.30 -5.98 28.69
CA ARG A 16 6.58 -4.89 29.38
C ARG A 16 7.37 -3.59 29.35
N HIS A 17 8.69 -3.66 29.54
CA HIS A 17 9.56 -2.49 29.50
C HIS A 17 9.64 -1.90 28.08
N GLU A 18 9.82 -2.72 27.06
CA GLU A 18 9.77 -2.27 25.66
C GLU A 18 8.42 -1.67 25.28
N TYR A 19 7.32 -2.30 25.70
CA TYR A 19 5.97 -1.78 25.49
C TYR A 19 5.78 -0.39 26.13
N ARG A 20 6.29 -0.19 27.36
CA ARG A 20 6.22 1.12 28.04
C ARG A 20 7.02 2.17 27.27
N ARG A 21 8.25 1.86 26.87
CA ARG A 21 9.09 2.76 26.07
C ARG A 21 8.41 3.13 24.75
N PHE A 22 7.80 2.15 24.09
CA PHE A 22 6.99 2.38 22.90
C PHE A 22 5.81 3.33 23.17
N CYS A 23 5.04 3.13 24.24
CA CYS A 23 3.92 4.00 24.58
C CYS A 23 4.37 5.44 24.87
N GLU A 24 5.47 5.62 25.61
CA GLU A 24 6.05 6.94 25.87
C GLU A 24 6.49 7.63 24.59
N HIS A 25 7.18 6.89 23.70
CA HIS A 25 7.59 7.40 22.39
C HIS A 25 6.37 7.76 21.52
N ARG A 26 5.33 6.92 21.47
CA ARG A 26 4.08 7.20 20.74
C ARG A 26 3.35 8.44 21.24
N LYS A 27 3.35 8.68 22.54
CA LYS A 27 2.77 9.90 23.12
C LYS A 27 3.54 11.15 22.68
N GLN A 28 4.86 11.05 22.57
CA GLN A 28 5.72 12.15 22.10
C GLN A 28 5.64 12.33 20.57
N HIS A 29 5.49 11.24 19.82
CA HIS A 29 5.55 11.20 18.35
C HIS A 29 4.32 10.53 17.72
N PRO A 30 3.09 11.01 17.97
CA PRO A 30 1.86 10.33 17.54
C PRO A 30 1.74 10.20 16.02
N ARG A 31 2.38 11.08 15.25
CA ARG A 31 2.36 11.09 13.78
C ARG A 31 3.25 10.03 13.15
N GLU A 32 4.20 9.46 13.87
CA GLU A 32 5.09 8.42 13.36
C GLU A 32 4.44 7.04 13.35
N TYR A 33 3.31 6.86 14.03
CA TYR A 33 2.61 5.59 14.11
C TYR A 33 1.40 5.57 13.20
N PRO A 34 1.07 4.43 12.58
CA PRO A 34 -0.06 4.35 11.66
C PRO A 34 -1.38 4.61 12.37
N ALA A 35 -2.26 5.33 11.70
CA ALA A 35 -3.63 5.58 12.12
C ALA A 35 -4.57 5.29 10.97
N VAL A 36 -5.80 4.88 11.27
CA VAL A 36 -6.86 4.66 10.25
C VAL A 36 -7.10 5.94 9.43
N GLN A 37 -6.91 7.10 10.06
CA GLN A 37 -7.03 8.41 9.42
C GLN A 37 -6.02 8.62 8.28
N ASP A 38 -4.90 7.89 8.28
CA ASP A 38 -3.88 8.02 7.24
C ASP A 38 -4.45 7.65 5.85
N PHE A 39 -5.49 6.78 5.78
CA PHE A 39 -6.12 6.39 4.52
C PHE A 39 -7.08 7.42 3.92
N THR A 40 -7.39 8.49 4.64
CA THR A 40 -8.19 9.59 4.06
C THR A 40 -7.49 10.24 2.87
N GLY A 41 -6.15 10.25 2.87
CA GLY A 41 -5.34 10.71 1.76
C GLY A 41 -5.53 9.86 0.50
N ALA A 42 -5.70 8.55 0.63
CA ALA A 42 -5.94 7.66 -0.50
C ALA A 42 -7.19 8.05 -1.30
N LEU A 43 -8.28 8.46 -0.64
CA LEU A 43 -9.52 8.85 -1.33
C LEU A 43 -9.30 10.07 -2.24
N TRP A 44 -8.56 11.07 -1.78
CA TRP A 44 -8.19 12.22 -2.59
C TRP A 44 -7.27 11.83 -3.75
N LEU A 45 -6.29 10.96 -3.49
CA LEU A 45 -5.38 10.45 -4.51
C LEU A 45 -6.12 9.65 -5.59
N VAL A 46 -7.16 8.88 -5.25
CA VAL A 46 -8.00 8.18 -6.23
C VAL A 46 -8.60 9.17 -7.22
N CYS A 47 -9.18 10.28 -6.73
CA CYS A 47 -9.75 11.31 -7.61
C CYS A 47 -8.70 11.91 -8.54
N VAL A 48 -7.49 12.19 -8.03
CA VAL A 48 -6.37 12.71 -8.83
C VAL A 48 -5.94 11.70 -9.90
N ILE A 49 -5.77 10.42 -9.53
CA ILE A 49 -5.36 9.35 -10.46
C ILE A 49 -6.42 9.13 -11.53
N ILE A 50 -7.72 9.14 -11.18
CA ILE A 50 -8.81 9.06 -12.16
C ILE A 50 -8.77 10.25 -13.12
N GLY A 51 -8.58 11.48 -12.61
CA GLY A 51 -8.41 12.67 -13.44
C GLY A 51 -7.23 12.55 -14.41
N ALA A 52 -6.08 12.09 -13.91
CA ALA A 52 -4.88 11.84 -14.71
C ALA A 52 -5.11 10.76 -15.77
N ARG A 53 -5.82 9.68 -15.43
CA ARG A 53 -6.20 8.59 -16.35
C ARG A 53 -7.10 9.09 -17.47
N LEU A 54 -8.10 9.91 -17.14
CA LEU A 54 -9.00 10.52 -18.13
C LEU A 54 -8.23 11.46 -19.07
N LEU A 55 -7.31 12.26 -18.52
CA LEU A 55 -6.45 13.13 -19.31
C LEU A 55 -5.52 12.32 -20.23
N PHE A 56 -4.87 11.29 -19.71
CA PHE A 56 -4.02 10.36 -20.47
C PHE A 56 -4.77 9.77 -21.66
N ASN A 57 -5.98 9.25 -21.44
CA ASN A 57 -6.80 8.70 -22.52
C ASN A 57 -7.17 9.77 -23.55
N ARG A 58 -7.52 10.99 -23.13
CA ARG A 58 -7.85 12.08 -24.06
C ARG A 58 -6.65 12.47 -24.92
N LEU A 59 -5.47 12.56 -24.33
CA LEU A 59 -4.24 12.96 -25.03
C LEU A 59 -3.75 11.87 -25.99
N LEU A 60 -3.85 10.59 -25.60
CA LEU A 60 -3.23 9.49 -26.34
C LEU A 60 -4.17 8.73 -27.27
N ASN A 61 -5.49 8.89 -27.17
CA ASN A 61 -6.44 8.17 -28.03
C ASN A 61 -6.18 8.42 -29.53
N LYS A 62 -6.11 9.68 -29.96
CA LYS A 62 -5.85 10.04 -31.37
C LYS A 62 -4.48 9.56 -31.89
N PRO A 63 -3.34 9.82 -31.21
CA PRO A 63 -2.05 9.39 -31.73
C PRO A 63 -1.90 7.86 -31.75
N VAL A 64 -2.47 7.15 -30.76
CA VAL A 64 -2.45 5.68 -30.76
C VAL A 64 -3.31 5.12 -31.89
N GLN A 65 -4.52 5.67 -32.10
CA GLN A 65 -5.37 5.28 -33.21
C GLN A 65 -4.64 5.45 -34.56
N HIS A 66 -4.03 6.62 -34.80
CA HIS A 66 -3.26 6.89 -36.02
C HIS A 66 -2.07 5.95 -36.20
N LEU A 67 -1.40 5.58 -35.10
CA LEU A 67 -0.29 4.63 -35.12
C LEU A 67 -0.74 3.22 -35.48
N LEU A 68 -1.90 2.76 -34.97
CA LEU A 68 -2.48 1.46 -35.32
C LEU A 68 -2.92 1.41 -36.79
N GLU A 69 -3.57 2.48 -37.27
CA GLU A 69 -3.98 2.62 -38.67
C GLU A 69 -2.76 2.58 -39.61
N ARG A 70 -1.68 3.29 -39.27
CA ARG A 70 -0.40 3.24 -40.02
C ARG A 70 0.21 1.84 -40.06
N ARG A 71 0.04 1.05 -39.00
CA ARG A 71 0.52 -0.34 -38.93
C ARG A 71 -0.46 -1.36 -39.52
N LYS A 72 -1.59 -0.91 -40.10
CA LYS A 72 -2.67 -1.78 -40.62
C LYS A 72 -3.21 -2.76 -39.57
N LEU A 73 -3.14 -2.37 -38.30
CA LEU A 73 -3.70 -3.12 -37.18
C LEU A 73 -5.16 -2.70 -36.95
N PRO A 74 -5.99 -3.55 -36.31
CA PRO A 74 -7.36 -3.19 -35.96
C PRO A 74 -7.36 -1.95 -35.05
N ALA A 75 -7.74 -0.81 -35.61
CA ALA A 75 -7.83 0.47 -34.91
C ALA A 75 -9.25 0.73 -34.36
N HIS A 76 -10.01 -0.34 -34.08
CA HIS A 76 -11.33 -0.16 -33.51
C HIS A 76 -11.20 0.45 -32.11
N ARG A 77 -12.22 1.19 -31.69
CA ARG A 77 -12.20 1.93 -30.43
C ARG A 77 -11.78 1.07 -29.23
N GLN A 78 -12.29 -0.16 -29.09
CA GLN A 78 -12.01 -0.99 -27.91
C GLN A 78 -10.53 -1.41 -27.80
N GLU A 79 -9.85 -1.70 -28.91
CA GLU A 79 -8.44 -2.11 -29.02
C GLU A 79 -7.55 -0.94 -28.58
N VAL A 80 -7.88 0.29 -28.99
CA VAL A 80 -7.17 1.49 -28.56
C VAL A 80 -7.29 1.66 -27.04
N TYR A 81 -8.48 1.53 -26.46
CA TYR A 81 -8.67 1.64 -25.01
C TYR A 81 -7.96 0.53 -24.24
N LYS A 82 -7.99 -0.71 -24.77
CA LYS A 82 -7.30 -1.85 -24.19
C LYS A 82 -5.79 -1.63 -24.15
N LEU A 83 -5.20 -1.21 -25.28
CA LEU A 83 -3.78 -0.90 -25.35
C LEU A 83 -3.40 0.26 -24.42
N LEU A 84 -4.20 1.32 -24.36
CA LEU A 84 -3.99 2.44 -23.44
C LEU A 84 -4.13 2.01 -21.97
N GLU A 85 -5.00 1.06 -21.66
CA GLU A 85 -5.12 0.46 -20.33
C GLU A 85 -3.88 -0.34 -19.96
N GLU A 86 -3.44 -1.25 -20.82
CA GLU A 86 -2.21 -2.02 -20.60
C GLU A 86 -1.00 -1.10 -20.37
N ILE A 87 -0.83 -0.08 -21.21
CA ILE A 87 0.25 0.90 -21.06
C ILE A 87 0.17 1.60 -19.70
N TRP A 88 -1.00 2.09 -19.30
CA TRP A 88 -1.19 2.81 -18.05
C TRP A 88 -0.93 1.93 -16.83
N VAL A 89 -1.52 0.74 -16.80
CA VAL A 89 -1.35 -0.21 -15.70
C VAL A 89 0.12 -0.62 -15.58
N THR A 90 0.77 -0.88 -16.71
CA THR A 90 2.18 -1.29 -16.75
C THR A 90 3.11 -0.15 -16.30
N LEU A 91 2.93 1.06 -16.82
CA LEU A 91 3.76 2.21 -16.42
C LEU A 91 3.55 2.57 -14.95
N GLY A 92 2.31 2.64 -14.48
CA GLY A 92 2.06 2.95 -13.07
C GLY A 92 2.52 1.83 -12.13
N GLY A 93 2.35 0.57 -12.53
CA GLY A 93 2.89 -0.58 -11.79
C GLY A 93 4.42 -0.54 -11.70
N MET A 94 5.12 -0.17 -12.78
CA MET A 94 6.58 0.03 -12.73
C MET A 94 6.97 1.17 -11.79
N VAL A 95 6.28 2.31 -11.84
CA VAL A 95 6.54 3.44 -10.94
C VAL A 95 6.35 3.04 -9.48
N LEU A 96 5.25 2.33 -9.17
CA LEU A 96 5.00 1.82 -7.82
C LEU A 96 6.06 0.82 -7.38
N MET A 97 6.48 -0.08 -8.25
CA MET A 97 7.53 -1.06 -7.94
C MET A 97 8.87 -0.37 -7.62
N ILE A 98 9.28 0.60 -8.45
CA ILE A 98 10.52 1.37 -8.21
C ILE A 98 10.42 2.13 -6.89
N TRP A 99 9.27 2.74 -6.61
CA TRP A 99 9.06 3.45 -5.35
C TRP A 99 9.05 2.51 -4.14
N ALA A 100 8.44 1.34 -4.25
CA ALA A 100 8.47 0.31 -3.21
C ALA A 100 9.90 -0.10 -2.86
N ILE A 101 10.74 -0.35 -3.87
CA ILE A 101 12.16 -0.66 -3.70
C ILE A 101 12.89 0.50 -3.03
N TYR A 102 12.63 1.74 -3.46
CA TYR A 102 13.22 2.92 -2.86
C TYR A 102 12.85 3.07 -1.37
N VAL A 103 11.56 2.93 -1.03
CA VAL A 103 11.06 3.02 0.36
C VAL A 103 11.62 1.89 1.22
N ALA A 104 11.68 0.67 0.70
CA ALA A 104 12.28 -0.46 1.40
C ALA A 104 13.77 -0.22 1.69
N SER A 105 14.49 0.36 0.73
CA SER A 105 15.95 0.56 0.84
C SER A 105 16.33 1.75 1.71
N ASN A 106 15.54 2.83 1.70
CA ASN A 106 15.89 4.11 2.34
C ASN A 106 14.99 4.47 3.54
N GLY A 107 13.74 4.01 3.57
CA GLY A 107 12.74 4.43 4.54
C GLY A 107 12.78 3.67 5.87
N LEU A 108 13.17 2.39 5.87
CA LEU A 108 13.05 1.49 7.03
C LEU A 108 14.39 1.12 7.70
N GLY A 109 15.44 1.93 7.51
CA GLY A 109 16.72 1.75 8.21
C GLY A 109 17.80 1.00 7.43
N LYS A 110 18.03 1.35 6.15
CA LYS A 110 19.09 0.77 5.28
C LYS A 110 18.99 -0.73 5.12
N CYS A 111 17.79 -1.20 4.83
CA CYS A 111 17.56 -2.61 4.59
C CYS A 111 18.07 -3.05 3.23
N SER A 112 18.63 -4.26 3.18
CA SER A 112 18.96 -4.92 1.91
C SER A 112 17.73 -5.65 1.38
N LEU A 113 17.56 -5.68 0.06
CA LEU A 113 16.55 -6.52 -0.59
C LEU A 113 16.73 -8.01 -0.28
N TRP A 114 17.97 -8.41 0.04
CA TRP A 114 18.36 -9.79 0.32
C TRP A 114 18.27 -10.16 1.80
N ASN A 115 18.28 -9.18 2.71
CA ASN A 115 18.17 -9.41 4.14
C ASN A 115 17.27 -8.35 4.79
N ARG A 116 16.04 -8.75 5.10
CA ARG A 116 15.00 -7.90 5.70
C ARG A 116 14.92 -8.00 7.22
N PHE A 117 15.64 -8.93 7.85
CA PHE A 117 15.62 -9.09 9.30
C PHE A 117 16.00 -7.81 10.06
N PRO A 118 17.00 -7.01 9.63
CA PRO A 118 17.32 -5.75 10.29
C PRO A 118 16.15 -4.75 10.33
N CYS A 119 15.28 -4.73 9.30
CA CYS A 119 14.10 -3.84 9.28
C CYS A 119 13.03 -4.24 10.29
N LEU A 120 13.02 -5.52 10.66
CA LEU A 120 12.06 -6.09 11.60
C LEU A 120 12.57 -6.02 13.04
N HIS A 121 13.73 -5.41 13.27
CA HIS A 121 14.26 -5.22 14.60
C HIS A 121 13.37 -4.24 15.38
N GLY A 122 12.71 -4.73 16.44
CA GLY A 122 11.71 -3.97 17.19
C GLY A 122 10.28 -4.16 16.71
N TRP A 123 10.01 -5.10 15.79
CA TRP A 123 8.65 -5.56 15.51
C TRP A 123 8.04 -6.19 16.77
N PRO A 124 6.75 -5.93 17.10
CA PRO A 124 5.74 -5.22 16.29
C PRO A 124 5.72 -3.69 16.44
N TYR A 125 6.59 -3.11 17.26
CA TYR A 125 6.59 -1.69 17.65
C TYR A 125 7.43 -0.80 16.74
N LEU A 126 7.34 -0.99 15.43
CA LEU A 126 8.10 -0.18 14.47
C LEU A 126 7.47 1.22 14.33
N PRO A 127 8.26 2.27 14.00
CA PRO A 127 7.73 3.53 13.50
C PRO A 127 7.44 3.44 12.00
N ALA A 128 6.35 4.05 11.55
CA ALA A 128 5.94 4.11 10.15
C ALA A 128 6.29 5.50 9.60
N PRO A 129 7.48 5.66 8.97
CA PRO A 129 7.90 6.97 8.47
C PRO A 129 6.90 7.50 7.46
N ALA A 130 6.77 8.83 7.37
CA ALA A 130 5.78 9.48 6.51
C ALA A 130 5.84 9.00 5.05
N ILE A 131 7.03 8.69 4.53
CA ILE A 131 7.20 8.16 3.17
C ILE A 131 6.56 6.78 2.98
N LEU A 132 6.62 5.91 3.99
CA LEU A 132 5.96 4.60 3.95
C LEU A 132 4.45 4.77 3.98
N LYS A 133 3.94 5.64 4.84
CA LYS A 133 2.50 5.97 4.89
C LYS A 133 1.99 6.53 3.58
N MET A 134 2.78 7.39 2.92
CA MET A 134 2.45 7.93 1.61
C MET A 134 2.45 6.82 0.54
N TYR A 135 3.44 5.93 0.56
CA TYR A 135 3.49 4.78 -0.34
C TYR A 135 2.23 3.91 -0.21
N TYR A 136 1.83 3.54 1.02
CA TYR A 136 0.60 2.78 1.28
C TYR A 136 -0.65 3.49 0.74
N ASN A 137 -0.75 4.80 0.93
CA ASN A 137 -1.85 5.60 0.40
C ASN A 137 -1.91 5.62 -1.13
N VAL A 138 -0.76 5.79 -1.79
CA VAL A 138 -0.70 5.80 -3.26
C VAL A 138 -0.98 4.41 -3.82
N GLU A 139 -0.45 3.35 -3.22
CA GLU A 139 -0.73 1.97 -3.62
C GLU A 139 -2.22 1.64 -3.46
N LEU A 140 -2.81 1.98 -2.31
CA LEU A 140 -4.25 1.81 -2.09
C LEU A 140 -5.07 2.59 -3.12
N ALA A 141 -4.72 3.87 -3.36
CA ALA A 141 -5.39 4.69 -4.35
C ALA A 141 -5.25 4.12 -5.78
N TRP A 142 -4.09 3.55 -6.09
CA TRP A 142 -3.84 2.87 -7.34
C TRP A 142 -4.75 1.65 -7.52
N TYR A 143 -4.94 0.80 -6.52
CA TYR A 143 -5.87 -0.32 -6.68
C TYR A 143 -7.35 0.13 -6.70
N LEU A 144 -7.71 1.15 -5.93
CA LEU A 144 -9.07 1.69 -5.90
C LEU A 144 -9.48 2.34 -7.23
N HIS A 145 -8.57 3.02 -7.94
CA HIS A 145 -8.91 3.63 -9.25
C HIS A 145 -9.18 2.61 -10.36
N LEU A 146 -8.73 1.36 -10.20
CA LEU A 146 -9.00 0.31 -11.19
C LEU A 146 -10.44 -0.21 -11.10
N LEU A 147 -11.05 -0.21 -9.91
CA LEU A 147 -12.40 -0.74 -9.68
C LEU A 147 -13.51 -0.04 -10.51
N PRO A 148 -13.56 1.31 -10.62
CA PRO A 148 -14.62 1.98 -11.36
C PRO A 148 -14.35 2.11 -12.87
N LYS A 149 -13.25 1.58 -13.42
CA LYS A 149 -12.81 1.86 -14.80
C LYS A 149 -13.85 1.60 -15.89
N TYR A 150 -14.60 0.50 -15.76
CA TYR A 150 -15.68 0.16 -16.67
C TYR A 150 -16.87 1.13 -16.56
N ARG A 151 -17.25 1.49 -15.32
CA ARG A 151 -18.37 2.43 -15.07
C ARG A 151 -18.06 3.85 -15.56
N LEU A 152 -16.79 4.25 -15.48
CA LEU A 152 -16.31 5.55 -15.93
C LEU A 152 -15.91 5.55 -17.42
N GLY A 153 -16.03 4.43 -18.11
CA GLY A 153 -15.88 4.33 -19.56
C GLY A 153 -14.46 4.53 -20.10
N TYR A 154 -13.44 4.34 -19.27
CA TYR A 154 -12.03 4.52 -19.65
C TYR A 154 -11.21 3.22 -19.70
N GLY A 155 -11.85 2.08 -19.46
CA GLY A 155 -11.22 0.76 -19.46
C GLY A 155 -12.22 -0.36 -19.71
N GLU A 156 -11.69 -1.56 -19.90
CA GLU A 156 -12.46 -2.77 -20.15
C GLU A 156 -13.14 -3.28 -18.86
N ARG A 157 -14.16 -4.12 -19.03
CA ARG A 157 -14.80 -4.81 -17.92
C ARG A 157 -13.86 -5.89 -17.38
N ASP A 158 -13.52 -5.79 -16.11
CA ASP A 158 -12.74 -6.84 -15.45
C ASP A 158 -13.45 -8.19 -15.43
N SER A 159 -12.66 -9.24 -15.65
CA SER A 159 -13.02 -10.62 -15.33
C SER A 159 -13.27 -10.79 -13.83
N ILE A 160 -13.93 -11.88 -13.45
CA ILE A 160 -14.16 -12.20 -12.03
C ILE A 160 -12.82 -12.39 -11.31
N ASP A 161 -11.86 -13.07 -11.96
CA ASP A 161 -10.53 -13.30 -11.41
C ASP A 161 -9.77 -12.01 -11.13
N MET A 162 -9.84 -11.03 -12.05
CA MET A 162 -9.17 -9.73 -11.84
C MET A 162 -9.82 -8.93 -10.71
N LYS A 163 -11.15 -8.99 -10.57
CA LYS A 163 -11.85 -8.37 -9.43
C LYS A 163 -11.47 -9.02 -8.10
N ALA A 164 -11.39 -10.35 -8.07
CA ALA A 164 -10.96 -11.10 -6.89
C ALA A 164 -9.51 -10.75 -6.53
N HIS A 165 -8.63 -10.65 -7.53
CA HIS A 165 -7.25 -10.18 -7.34
C HIS A 165 -7.21 -8.77 -6.74
N HIS A 166 -7.96 -7.81 -7.27
CA HIS A 166 -8.02 -6.46 -6.69
C HIS A 166 -8.55 -6.44 -5.25
N ALA A 167 -9.61 -7.20 -4.97
CA ALA A 167 -10.16 -7.32 -3.62
C ALA A 167 -9.15 -7.92 -2.63
N ALA A 168 -8.44 -8.97 -3.04
CA ALA A 168 -7.38 -9.59 -2.24
C ALA A 168 -6.24 -8.61 -1.98
N THR A 169 -5.74 -7.92 -3.00
CA THR A 169 -4.65 -6.95 -2.85
C THR A 169 -5.04 -5.78 -1.95
N ILE A 170 -6.24 -5.20 -2.13
CA ILE A 170 -6.74 -4.13 -1.24
C ILE A 170 -6.84 -4.64 0.20
N SER A 171 -7.34 -5.86 0.41
CA SER A 171 -7.44 -6.46 1.74
C SER A 171 -6.06 -6.70 2.37
N LEU A 172 -5.05 -7.08 1.58
CA LEU A 172 -3.68 -7.26 2.05
C LEU A 172 -3.01 -5.93 2.40
N ILE A 173 -3.24 -4.87 1.61
CA ILE A 173 -2.74 -3.52 1.91
C ILE A 173 -3.34 -3.02 3.22
N LEU A 174 -4.67 -3.04 3.35
CA LEU A 174 -5.36 -2.60 4.56
C LEU A 174 -5.03 -3.49 5.75
N GLY A 175 -4.99 -4.81 5.56
CA GLY A 175 -4.69 -5.79 6.59
C GLY A 175 -3.25 -5.67 7.10
N SER A 176 -2.26 -5.48 6.23
CA SER A 176 -0.87 -5.29 6.66
C SER A 176 -0.68 -4.00 7.47
N TYR A 177 -1.38 -2.93 7.10
CA TYR A 177 -1.41 -1.68 7.87
C TYR A 177 -2.19 -1.83 9.18
N ALA A 178 -3.30 -2.56 9.18
CA ALA A 178 -4.13 -2.77 10.35
C ALA A 178 -3.48 -3.73 11.37
N VAL A 179 -2.77 -4.76 10.92
CA VAL A 179 -1.95 -5.62 11.79
C VAL A 179 -0.89 -4.79 12.50
N TYR A 180 -0.32 -3.81 11.82
CA TYR A 180 0.57 -2.84 12.45
C TYR A 180 -0.16 -2.01 13.53
N ILE A 181 -1.39 -1.58 13.27
CA ILE A 181 -2.19 -0.80 14.24
C ILE A 181 -2.64 -1.67 15.43
N HIS A 182 -3.09 -2.89 15.20
CA HIS A 182 -3.76 -3.72 16.21
C HIS A 182 -2.80 -4.57 17.05
N LEU A 183 -1.64 -4.96 16.54
CA LEU A 183 -0.60 -5.59 17.38
C LEU A 183 -0.03 -4.63 18.43
N ILE A 184 -0.23 -3.33 18.22
CA ILE A 184 0.20 -2.27 19.13
C ILE A 184 -0.81 -2.08 20.29
N ASP A 185 -2.08 -2.44 20.10
CA ASP A 185 -3.08 -2.33 21.16
C ASP A 185 -3.03 -3.59 22.04
N PRO A 186 -2.89 -3.45 23.37
CA PRO A 186 -2.71 -4.59 24.23
C PRO A 186 -4.01 -5.40 24.35
N PRO A 187 -3.94 -6.70 24.67
CA PRO A 187 -5.12 -7.54 24.82
C PRO A 187 -6.08 -6.96 25.89
N ALA A 188 -7.37 -7.18 25.68
CA ALA A 188 -8.47 -6.64 26.47
C ALA A 188 -8.18 -6.71 27.99
N GLY A 189 -8.04 -5.54 28.63
CA GLY A 189 -7.78 -5.42 30.07
C GLY A 189 -6.56 -4.57 30.43
N ARG A 190 -5.69 -4.20 29.49
CA ARG A 190 -4.69 -3.13 29.69
C ARG A 190 -5.19 -1.85 29.05
N GLN A 191 -5.01 -0.72 29.74
CA GLN A 191 -5.25 0.57 29.12
C GLN A 191 -4.36 0.67 27.86
N PRO A 192 -4.91 1.10 26.69
CA PRO A 192 -4.08 1.47 25.55
C PRO A 192 -3.08 2.55 25.99
N CYS A 193 -2.10 2.90 25.16
CA CYS A 193 -1.20 4.02 25.46
C CYS A 193 -2.00 5.36 25.57
N SER A 194 -2.75 5.55 26.66
CA SER A 194 -3.57 6.70 27.03
C SER A 194 -2.72 7.65 27.83
#